data_AF-A0A0Q9ZX33-F1
#
_entry.id   AF-A0A0Q9ZX33-F1
#
_cell.length_a   1.000
_cell.length_b   1.000
_cell.length_c   1.000
_cell.angle_alpha   90.00
_cell.angle_beta   90.00
_cell.angle_gamma   90.00
#
_symmetry.space_group_name_H-M   'P 1'
#
loop_
_entity.id
_entity.type
_entity.pdbx_description
1 polymer ?
#
loop_
_entity_poly.entity_id
_entity_poly.type
_entity_poly.pdbx_seq_one_letter_code
_entity_poly.pdbx_strand_id
1 'polypeptide(L)'
;MTRYKAAALHSLLSLALIGLIAAVVVPLWHPWGIYRISGVLPLLAILAGVQFATGPLLTLITYKPGKKTLRLDLAVIGVLQLGFLGVGLYTLWQSRPVFVVASDMRLAVVLANEVEAVDLTRASRPEWTHLSSRGPQLVGLKPGAQRTDHTSVLAAFLDTGMDREQKPVWYVPYAKIAPRLSITATPSTTNGQPADSSTSPRFVSLPIVARHGTGRMVLNAATHLPQKVVTY
;
A
#
# COMPACT_ATOMS: atom_id res chain seq x y z
N MET A 1 -34.64 6.24 -24.54
CA MET A 1 -33.86 6.50 -23.30
C MET A 1 -33.61 8.00 -23.15
N THR A 2 -33.76 8.56 -21.95
CA THR A 2 -33.41 9.96 -21.65
C THR A 2 -31.92 10.08 -21.30
N ARG A 3 -31.35 11.30 -21.40
CA ARG A 3 -29.96 11.57 -20.99
C ARG A 3 -29.66 11.18 -19.53
N TYR A 4 -30.63 11.39 -18.63
CA TYR A 4 -30.50 11.03 -17.22
C TYR A 4 -30.43 9.52 -17.03
N LYS A 5 -31.25 8.73 -17.74
CA LYS A 5 -31.19 7.27 -17.70
C LYS A 5 -29.87 6.74 -18.27
N ALA A 6 -29.38 7.32 -19.36
CA ALA A 6 -28.10 6.94 -19.95
C ALA A 6 -26.92 7.25 -18.99
N ALA A 7 -26.88 8.46 -18.44
CA ALA A 7 -25.85 8.86 -17.48
C ALA A 7 -25.90 8.02 -16.19
N ALA A 8 -27.09 7.72 -15.67
CA ALA A 8 -27.23 6.87 -14.48
C ALA A 8 -26.72 5.45 -14.71
N LEU A 9 -27.04 4.85 -15.87
CA LEU A 9 -26.52 3.53 -16.23
C LEU A 9 -24.99 3.56 -16.37
N HIS A 10 -24.45 4.59 -17.02
CA HIS A 10 -23.00 4.77 -17.15
C HIS A 10 -22.30 4.98 -15.80
N SER A 11 -22.92 5.73 -14.88
CA SER A 11 -22.45 5.90 -13.50
C SER A 11 -22.38 4.56 -12.77
N LEU A 12 -23.42 3.73 -12.88
CA LEU A 12 -23.45 2.41 -12.26
C LEU A 12 -22.35 1.50 -12.83
N LEU A 13 -22.15 1.50 -14.15
CA LEU A 13 -21.08 0.74 -14.80
C LEU A 13 -19.70 1.21 -14.35
N SER A 14 -19.49 2.53 -14.28
CA SER A 14 -18.21 3.11 -13.83
C SER A 14 -17.95 2.79 -12.36
N LEU A 15 -18.97 2.87 -11.51
CA LEU A 15 -18.88 2.52 -10.09
C LEU A 15 -18.57 1.03 -9.90
N ALA A 16 -19.26 0.16 -10.64
CA ALA A 16 -19.03 -1.28 -10.57
C ALA A 16 -17.60 -1.64 -10.98
N LEU A 17 -17.09 -1.02 -12.06
CA LEU A 17 -15.73 -1.24 -12.54
C LEU A 17 -14.68 -0.77 -11.52
N ILE A 18 -14.82 0.43 -10.97
CA ILE A 18 -13.91 0.95 -9.94
C ILE A 18 -14.01 0.14 -8.65
N GLY A 19 -15.23 -0.24 -8.25
CA GLY A 19 -15.46 -1.12 -7.11
C GLY A 19 -14.77 -2.47 -7.27
N LEU A 20 -14.82 -3.07 -8.46
CA LEU A 20 -14.11 -4.31 -8.78
C LEU A 20 -12.59 -4.13 -8.68
N ILE A 21 -12.05 -3.06 -9.24
CA ILE A 21 -10.61 -2.75 -9.16
C ILE A 21 -10.19 -2.62 -7.69
N ALA A 22 -10.93 -1.85 -6.88
CA ALA A 22 -10.65 -1.68 -5.46
C ALA A 22 -10.76 -3.00 -4.69
N ALA A 23 -11.79 -3.81 -4.97
CA ALA A 23 -12.02 -5.11 -4.36
C ALA A 23 -10.90 -6.13 -4.67
N VAL A 24 -10.16 -5.96 -5.77
CA VAL A 24 -8.98 -6.76 -6.08
C VAL A 24 -7.72 -6.14 -5.47
N VAL A 25 -7.44 -4.87 -5.76
CA VAL A 25 -6.19 -4.18 -5.42
C VAL A 25 -5.99 -4.05 -3.91
N VAL A 26 -7.03 -3.72 -3.15
CA VAL A 26 -6.91 -3.51 -1.70
C VAL A 26 -6.52 -4.81 -0.97
N PRO A 27 -7.29 -5.92 -1.05
CA PRO A 27 -6.91 -7.12 -0.32
C PRO A 27 -5.67 -7.81 -0.88
N LEU A 28 -5.45 -7.77 -2.20
CA LEU A 28 -4.30 -8.43 -2.82
C LEU A 28 -3.00 -7.71 -2.47
N TRP A 29 -2.90 -6.41 -2.77
CA TRP A 29 -1.64 -5.67 -2.61
C TRP A 29 -1.44 -5.08 -1.21
N HIS A 30 -2.48 -4.96 -0.39
CA HIS A 30 -2.40 -4.31 0.92
C HIS A 30 -2.82 -5.26 2.05
N PRO A 31 -2.10 -6.38 2.24
CA PRO A 31 -2.35 -7.29 3.34
C PRO A 31 -2.20 -6.54 4.68
N TRP A 32 -2.78 -7.11 5.74
CA TRP A 32 -2.76 -6.53 7.09
C TRP A 32 -3.39 -5.12 7.18
N GLY A 33 -4.06 -4.62 6.15
CA GLY A 33 -4.65 -3.28 6.18
C GLY A 33 -3.67 -2.14 5.89
N ILE A 34 -2.55 -2.41 5.19
CA ILE A 34 -1.57 -1.40 4.74
C ILE A 34 -2.22 -0.28 3.90
N TYR A 35 -3.40 -0.51 3.31
CA TYR A 35 -4.15 0.49 2.54
C TYR A 35 -4.42 1.77 3.33
N ARG A 36 -4.42 1.70 4.67
CA ARG A 36 -4.61 2.84 5.59
C ARG A 36 -3.47 3.85 5.57
N ILE A 37 -2.25 3.42 5.23
CA ILE A 37 -1.03 4.24 5.30
C ILE A 37 -0.28 4.34 3.96
N SER A 38 -0.53 3.43 3.02
CA SER A 38 0.15 3.40 1.70
C SER A 38 -0.19 4.56 0.78
N GLY A 39 -1.34 5.22 0.98
CA GLY A 39 -1.86 6.26 0.07
C GLY A 39 -2.75 5.74 -1.07
N VAL A 40 -3.06 4.44 -1.10
CA VAL A 40 -3.92 3.85 -2.16
C VAL A 40 -5.36 4.37 -2.15
N LEU A 41 -5.92 4.70 -0.99
CA LEU A 41 -7.31 5.18 -0.90
C LEU A 41 -7.51 6.53 -1.62
N PRO A 42 -6.69 7.57 -1.37
CA PRO A 42 -6.71 8.79 -2.18
C PRO A 42 -6.53 8.53 -3.69
N LEU A 43 -5.63 7.62 -4.07
CA LEU A 43 -5.43 7.27 -5.48
C LEU A 43 -6.68 6.65 -6.12
N LEU A 44 -7.35 5.74 -5.42
CA LEU A 44 -8.61 5.16 -5.87
C LEU A 44 -9.73 6.20 -5.96
N ALA A 45 -9.76 7.17 -5.04
CA ALA A 45 -10.73 8.26 -5.08
C ALA A 45 -10.51 9.19 -6.29
N ILE A 46 -9.25 9.53 -6.60
CA ILE A 46 -8.91 10.29 -7.81
C ILE A 46 -9.29 9.52 -9.06
N LEU A 47 -8.94 8.23 -9.12
CA LEU A 47 -9.32 7.35 -10.23
C LEU A 47 -10.84 7.33 -10.44
N ALA A 48 -11.60 7.16 -9.36
CA ALA A 48 -13.07 7.22 -9.41
C ALA A 48 -13.55 8.57 -9.94
N GLY A 49 -13.07 9.68 -9.37
CA GLY A 49 -13.46 11.04 -9.78
C GLY A 49 -13.23 11.30 -11.26
N VAL A 50 -12.07 10.92 -11.79
CA VAL A 50 -11.76 11.05 -13.22
C VAL A 50 -12.71 10.21 -14.07
N GLN A 51 -13.04 8.97 -13.66
CA GLN A 51 -13.98 8.12 -14.39
C GLN A 51 -15.40 8.69 -14.39
N PHE A 52 -15.87 9.24 -13.27
CA PHE A 52 -17.18 9.89 -13.19
C PHE A 52 -17.25 11.19 -14.02
N ALA A 53 -16.17 11.97 -14.03
CA ALA A 53 -16.09 13.21 -14.81
C ALA A 53 -16.01 12.94 -16.32
N THR A 54 -15.22 11.96 -16.74
CA THR A 54 -14.95 11.69 -18.16
C THR A 54 -15.97 10.78 -18.82
N GLY A 55 -16.66 9.92 -18.06
CA GLY A 55 -17.72 9.06 -18.57
C GLY A 55 -19.11 9.62 -18.33
N PRO A 56 -19.74 9.34 -17.18
CA PRO A 56 -21.12 9.69 -16.89
C PRO A 56 -21.47 11.17 -17.06
N LEU A 57 -20.59 12.08 -16.62
CA LEU A 57 -20.84 13.52 -16.75
C LEU A 57 -20.80 13.96 -18.22
N LEU A 58 -19.82 13.51 -19.01
CA LEU A 58 -19.80 13.80 -20.44
C LEU A 58 -20.97 13.15 -21.18
N THR A 59 -21.34 11.92 -20.82
CA THR A 59 -22.55 11.26 -21.34
C THR A 59 -23.81 12.07 -21.02
N LEU A 60 -23.95 12.59 -19.80
CA LEU A 60 -25.10 13.42 -19.42
C LEU A 60 -25.21 14.69 -20.28
N ILE A 61 -24.08 15.35 -20.53
CA ILE A 61 -24.00 16.60 -21.31
C ILE A 61 -24.26 16.34 -22.80
N THR A 62 -23.68 15.29 -23.35
CA THR A 62 -23.67 15.03 -24.80
C THR A 62 -24.87 14.22 -25.30
N TYR A 63 -25.50 13.41 -24.44
CA TYR A 63 -26.55 12.49 -24.86
C TYR A 63 -27.83 13.23 -25.28
N LYS A 64 -28.10 13.21 -26.58
CA LYS A 64 -29.33 13.75 -27.19
C LYS A 64 -29.94 12.73 -28.15
N PRO A 65 -31.15 12.21 -27.88
CA PRO A 65 -31.84 11.29 -28.79
C PRO A 65 -31.96 11.88 -30.21
N GLY A 66 -31.71 11.07 -31.23
CA GLY A 66 -31.77 11.49 -32.63
C GLY A 66 -30.55 12.28 -33.15
N LYS A 67 -29.55 12.57 -32.31
CA LYS A 67 -28.29 13.19 -32.77
C LYS A 67 -27.51 12.20 -33.64
N LYS A 68 -27.26 12.55 -34.90
CA LYS A 68 -26.56 11.69 -35.89
C LYS A 68 -25.18 11.24 -35.40
N THR A 69 -24.46 12.11 -34.70
CA THR A 69 -23.12 11.82 -34.17
C THR A 69 -23.13 11.16 -32.80
N LEU A 70 -24.29 10.86 -32.19
CA LEU A 70 -24.35 10.38 -30.81
C LEU A 70 -23.49 9.14 -30.57
N ARG A 71 -23.46 8.21 -31.53
CA ARG A 71 -22.62 7.01 -31.43
C ARG A 71 -21.13 7.35 -31.41
N LEU A 72 -20.70 8.30 -32.24
CA LEU A 72 -19.33 8.77 -32.27
C LEU A 72 -18.97 9.51 -30.97
N ASP A 73 -19.86 10.38 -30.47
CA ASP A 73 -19.65 11.12 -29.22
C ASP A 73 -19.44 10.15 -28.04
N LEU A 74 -20.30 9.13 -27.92
CA LEU A 74 -20.20 8.11 -26.87
C LEU A 74 -18.96 7.22 -27.04
N ALA A 75 -18.56 6.92 -28.29
CA ALA A 75 -17.34 6.17 -28.55
C ALA A 75 -16.10 6.96 -28.12
N VAL A 76 -16.03 8.25 -28.44
CA VAL A 76 -14.94 9.14 -28.01
C VAL A 76 -14.89 9.24 -26.48
N ILE A 77 -16.04 9.40 -25.83
CA ILE A 77 -16.15 9.37 -24.36
C ILE A 77 -15.60 8.06 -23.80
N GLY A 78 -16.00 6.92 -24.37
CA GLY A 78 -15.53 5.60 -23.96
C GLY A 78 -14.02 5.44 -24.11
N VAL A 79 -13.44 5.85 -25.25
CA VAL A 79 -11.99 5.80 -25.49
C VAL A 79 -11.23 6.68 -24.49
N LEU A 80 -11.70 7.91 -24.26
CA LEU A 80 -11.10 8.83 -23.30
C LEU A 80 -11.12 8.23 -21.88
N GLN A 81 -12.28 7.69 -21.48
CA GLN A 81 -12.47 7.07 -20.18
C GLN A 81 -11.55 5.85 -19.98
N LEU A 82 -11.40 5.00 -21.00
CA LEU A 82 -10.46 3.87 -20.99
C LEU A 82 -9.00 4.32 -20.93
N GLY A 83 -8.64 5.40 -21.62
CA GLY A 83 -7.30 5.99 -21.54
C GLY A 83 -6.95 6.43 -20.12
N PHE A 84 -7.84 7.19 -19.48
CA PHE A 84 -7.65 7.58 -18.07
C PHE A 84 -7.64 6.41 -17.10
N LEU A 85 -8.45 5.37 -17.37
CA LEU A 85 -8.42 4.14 -16.58
C LEU A 85 -7.05 3.47 -16.68
N GLY A 86 -6.48 3.39 -17.88
CA GLY A 86 -5.13 2.85 -18.11
C GLY A 86 -4.05 3.58 -17.32
N VAL A 87 -4.08 4.92 -17.33
CA VAL A 87 -3.16 5.75 -16.52
C VAL A 87 -3.35 5.50 -15.02
N GLY A 88 -4.60 5.39 -14.58
CA GLY A 88 -4.93 5.06 -13.18
C GLY A 88 -4.42 3.70 -12.75
N LEU A 89 -4.64 2.66 -13.55
CA LEU A 89 -4.15 1.32 -13.29
C LEU A 89 -2.62 1.25 -13.29
N TYR A 90 -1.97 1.95 -14.21
CA TYR A 90 -0.50 2.08 -14.22
C TYR A 90 0.01 2.76 -12.96
N THR A 91 -0.63 3.83 -12.52
CA THR A 91 -0.26 4.55 -11.29
C THR A 91 -0.45 3.68 -10.05
N LEU A 92 -1.56 2.92 -9.98
CA LEU A 92 -1.79 1.93 -8.93
C LEU A 92 -0.73 0.82 -8.93
N TRP A 93 -0.34 0.32 -10.10
CA TRP A 93 0.71 -0.69 -10.25
C TRP A 93 2.06 -0.20 -9.73
N GLN A 94 2.44 1.05 -10.06
CA GLN A 94 3.68 1.66 -9.58
C GLN A 94 3.64 2.00 -8.09
N SER A 95 2.46 2.23 -7.53
CA SER A 95 2.27 2.56 -6.10
C SER A 95 1.95 1.35 -5.24
N ARG A 96 2.01 0.13 -5.77
CA ARG A 96 1.72 -1.08 -5.00
C ARG A 96 2.82 -1.34 -3.96
N PRO A 97 2.48 -1.77 -2.74
CA PRO A 97 3.47 -2.24 -1.78
C PRO A 97 4.22 -3.47 -2.30
N VAL A 98 5.55 -3.43 -2.23
CA VAL A 98 6.44 -4.51 -2.69
C VAL A 98 7.25 -5.12 -1.57
N PHE A 99 7.55 -4.35 -0.51
CA PHE A 99 8.17 -4.87 0.70
C PHE A 99 7.51 -4.31 1.96
N VAL A 100 7.48 -5.13 3.00
CA VAL A 100 7.38 -4.66 4.38
C VAL A 100 8.69 -5.00 5.06
N VAL A 101 9.45 -3.98 5.40
CA VAL A 101 10.83 -4.08 5.85
C VAL A 101 10.88 -3.83 7.34
N ALA A 102 11.26 -4.84 8.12
CA ALA A 102 11.41 -4.72 9.56
C ALA A 102 12.86 -4.32 9.91
N SER A 103 12.99 -3.14 10.50
CA SER A 103 14.16 -2.75 11.27
C SER A 103 13.95 -3.16 12.73
N ASP A 104 14.95 -2.94 13.57
CA ASP A 104 14.80 -3.24 14.99
C ASP A 104 13.81 -2.32 15.74
N MET A 105 13.46 -1.15 15.18
CA MET A 105 12.60 -0.16 15.86
C MET A 105 11.23 0.00 15.22
N ARG A 106 11.10 -0.32 13.94
CA ARG A 106 9.88 -0.08 13.16
C ARG A 106 9.80 -0.99 11.95
N LEU A 107 8.61 -1.06 11.37
CA LEU A 107 8.41 -1.59 10.03
C LEU A 107 8.26 -0.43 9.05
N ALA A 108 8.68 -0.64 7.80
CA ALA A 108 8.49 0.30 6.71
C ALA A 108 7.82 -0.40 5.53
N VAL A 109 6.80 0.24 4.96
CA VAL A 109 6.18 -0.18 3.71
C VAL A 109 6.93 0.50 2.58
N VAL A 110 7.49 -0.30 1.68
CA VAL A 110 8.18 0.18 0.49
C VAL A 110 7.30 -0.09 -0.73
N LEU A 111 7.09 0.95 -1.53
CA LEU A 111 6.28 0.93 -2.75
C LEU A 111 7.16 0.63 -3.98
N ALA A 112 6.55 0.12 -5.06
CA ALA A 112 7.31 -0.30 -6.24
C ALA A 112 8.10 0.86 -6.88
N ASN A 113 7.54 2.06 -6.88
CA ASN A 113 8.17 3.28 -7.40
C ASN A 113 9.26 3.86 -6.49
N GLU A 114 9.50 3.27 -5.31
CA GLU A 114 10.56 3.69 -4.39
C GLU A 114 11.82 2.84 -4.51
N VAL A 115 11.78 1.75 -5.28
CA VAL A 115 12.92 0.86 -5.49
C VAL A 115 13.49 1.08 -6.88
N GLU A 116 14.72 1.54 -6.95
CA GLU A 116 15.41 1.72 -8.23
C GLU A 116 15.78 0.37 -8.86
N ALA A 117 15.72 0.29 -10.19
CA ALA A 117 16.09 -0.93 -10.92
C ALA A 117 17.55 -1.36 -10.65
N VAL A 118 18.46 -0.39 -10.45
CA VAL A 118 19.86 -0.69 -10.10
C VAL A 118 19.99 -1.32 -8.71
N ASP A 119 19.14 -0.93 -7.76
CA ASP A 119 19.14 -1.47 -6.40
C ASP A 119 18.64 -2.93 -6.37
N LEU A 120 17.73 -3.30 -7.27
CA LEU A 120 17.30 -4.69 -7.45
C LEU A 120 18.44 -5.60 -7.92
N THR A 121 19.32 -5.12 -8.81
CA THR A 121 20.47 -5.91 -9.28
C THR A 121 21.48 -6.19 -8.17
N ARG A 122 21.48 -5.36 -7.12
CA ARG A 122 22.35 -5.48 -5.94
C ARG A 122 21.68 -6.19 -4.78
N ALA A 123 20.49 -6.75 -4.98
CA ALA A 123 19.78 -7.47 -3.94
C ALA A 123 20.65 -8.55 -3.32
N SER A 124 20.59 -8.69 -1.99
CA SER A 124 21.38 -9.69 -1.27
C SER A 124 20.94 -11.13 -1.57
N ARG A 125 19.78 -11.30 -2.24
CA ARG A 125 19.24 -12.60 -2.63
C ARG A 125 18.47 -12.57 -3.95
N PRO A 126 18.42 -13.70 -4.69
CA PRO A 126 17.71 -13.78 -5.96
C PRO A 126 16.22 -13.43 -5.87
N GLU A 127 15.53 -13.80 -4.79
CA GLU A 127 14.10 -13.52 -4.62
C GLU A 127 13.74 -12.04 -4.48
N TRP A 128 14.72 -11.16 -4.26
CA TRP A 128 14.54 -9.71 -4.11
C TRP A 128 15.10 -8.91 -5.29
N THR A 129 15.53 -9.60 -6.35
CA THR A 129 15.94 -8.99 -7.62
C THR A 129 14.77 -8.53 -8.49
N HIS A 130 13.54 -8.92 -8.11
CA HIS A 130 12.33 -8.55 -8.80
C HIS A 130 11.27 -8.11 -7.79
N LEU A 131 10.44 -7.17 -8.21
CA LEU A 131 9.35 -6.66 -7.38
C LEU A 131 8.15 -7.58 -7.46
N SER A 132 7.60 -7.96 -6.31
CA SER A 132 6.38 -8.77 -6.23
C SER A 132 5.21 -8.11 -6.96
N SER A 133 4.41 -8.92 -7.66
CA SER A 133 3.20 -8.50 -8.39
C SER A 133 1.91 -8.68 -7.59
N ARG A 134 1.93 -9.52 -6.55
CA ARG A 134 0.73 -9.94 -5.80
C ARG A 134 0.61 -9.29 -4.42
N GLY A 135 1.69 -8.77 -3.86
CA GLY A 135 1.68 -8.16 -2.52
C GLY A 135 3.08 -8.13 -1.93
N PRO A 136 3.28 -7.38 -0.83
CA PRO A 136 4.62 -7.12 -0.33
C PRO A 136 5.28 -8.35 0.27
N GLN A 137 6.57 -8.53 0.02
CA GLN A 137 7.38 -9.51 0.73
C GLN A 137 7.78 -8.97 2.10
N LEU A 138 7.62 -9.78 3.14
CA LEU A 138 8.06 -9.45 4.49
C LEU A 138 9.54 -9.77 4.64
N VAL A 139 10.36 -8.75 4.90
CA VAL A 139 11.83 -8.86 5.00
C VAL A 139 12.33 -8.13 6.24
N GLY A 140 13.56 -8.43 6.66
CA GLY A 140 14.26 -7.68 7.70
C GLY A 140 15.39 -6.83 7.12
N LEU A 141 15.82 -5.80 7.82
CA LEU A 141 17.11 -5.15 7.55
C LEU A 141 18.23 -5.87 8.27
N LYS A 142 19.40 -5.89 7.63
CA LYS A 142 20.65 -6.29 8.28
C LYS A 142 20.80 -5.45 9.56
N PRO A 143 20.88 -6.10 10.75
CA PRO A 143 20.97 -5.35 11.99
C PRO A 143 22.23 -4.50 12.02
N GLY A 144 22.11 -3.28 12.56
CA GLY A 144 23.28 -2.47 12.92
C GLY A 144 24.10 -3.12 14.04
N ALA A 145 25.23 -2.50 14.40
CA ALA A 145 26.08 -2.95 15.51
C ALA A 145 25.27 -3.20 16.80
N GLN A 146 25.74 -4.13 17.63
CA GLN A 146 25.05 -4.62 18.82
C GLN A 146 24.62 -3.46 19.73
N ARG A 147 23.32 -3.40 20.05
CA ARG A 147 22.75 -2.32 20.87
C ARG A 147 22.85 -2.69 22.34
N THR A 148 23.73 -2.01 23.07
CA THR A 148 23.91 -2.20 24.52
C THR A 148 23.50 -0.98 25.34
N ASP A 149 23.21 0.17 24.72
CA ASP A 149 22.94 1.44 25.41
C ASP A 149 21.97 2.38 24.63
N HIS A 150 21.30 3.31 25.31
CA HIS A 150 20.38 4.31 24.75
C HIS A 150 21.01 5.18 23.65
N THR A 151 22.31 5.48 23.75
CA THR A 151 23.07 6.18 22.71
C THR A 151 23.09 5.40 21.39
N SER A 152 23.15 4.06 21.45
CA SER A 152 23.11 3.18 20.28
C SER A 152 21.73 3.11 19.61
N VAL A 153 20.66 3.46 20.32
CA VAL A 153 19.30 3.54 19.77
C VAL A 153 19.16 4.80 18.91
N LEU A 154 19.67 5.95 19.37
CA LEU A 154 19.68 7.19 18.60
C LEU A 154 20.58 7.05 17.35
N ALA A 155 21.77 6.45 17.50
CA ALA A 155 22.65 6.17 16.38
C ALA A 155 21.99 5.23 15.35
N ALA A 156 21.28 4.19 15.80
CA ALA A 156 20.55 3.31 14.90
C ALA A 156 19.39 4.01 14.19
N PHE A 157 18.69 4.94 14.83
CA PHE A 157 17.64 5.73 14.18
C PHE A 157 18.21 6.62 13.06
N LEU A 158 19.38 7.23 13.29
CA LEU A 158 20.10 8.02 12.29
C LEU A 158 20.68 7.15 11.16
N ASP A 159 21.09 5.91 11.47
CA ASP A 159 21.69 4.96 10.52
C ASP A 159 20.66 4.13 9.74
N THR A 160 19.43 4.00 10.25
CA THR A 160 18.28 3.33 9.58
C THR A 160 17.41 4.31 8.80
N GLY A 161 17.99 5.41 8.30
CA GLY A 161 17.29 6.31 7.38
C GLY A 161 16.53 5.56 6.29
N MET A 162 15.39 6.11 5.85
CA MET A 162 14.48 5.50 4.88
C MET A 162 15.19 4.88 3.66
N ASP A 163 16.33 5.45 3.27
CA ASP A 163 17.16 4.99 2.16
C ASP A 163 17.60 3.51 2.27
N ARG A 164 17.79 2.97 3.48
CA ARG A 164 18.15 1.54 3.63
C ARG A 164 16.97 0.61 3.44
N GLU A 165 15.80 1.04 3.90
CA GLU A 165 14.56 0.28 3.77
C GLU A 165 14.20 0.10 2.30
N GLN A 166 14.58 1.02 1.41
CA GLN A 166 14.33 0.95 -0.03
C GLN A 166 15.38 0.15 -0.82
N LYS A 167 16.45 -0.33 -0.16
CA LYS A 167 17.63 -0.93 -0.81
C LYS A 167 17.76 -2.43 -0.51
N PRO A 168 17.40 -3.32 -1.47
CA PRO A 168 17.42 -4.77 -1.27
C PRO A 168 18.77 -5.38 -0.90
N VAL A 169 19.88 -4.68 -1.15
CA VAL A 169 21.23 -5.11 -0.70
C VAL A 169 21.32 -5.27 0.82
N TRP A 170 20.52 -4.53 1.59
CA TRP A 170 20.49 -4.59 3.04
C TRP A 170 19.51 -5.61 3.61
N TYR A 171 18.72 -6.27 2.75
CA TYR A 171 17.68 -7.17 3.22
C TYR A 171 18.27 -8.47 3.77
N VAL A 172 17.61 -9.00 4.78
CA VAL A 172 17.82 -10.32 5.37
C VAL A 172 16.45 -10.98 5.58
N PRO A 173 16.37 -12.32 5.69
CA PRO A 173 15.10 -12.97 6.00
C PRO A 173 14.47 -12.40 7.26
N TYR A 174 13.16 -12.16 7.23
CA TYR A 174 12.42 -11.61 8.36
C TYR A 174 12.67 -12.41 9.66
N ALA A 175 12.76 -13.73 9.57
CA ALA A 175 13.06 -14.60 10.71
C ALA A 175 14.36 -14.23 11.46
N LYS A 176 15.34 -13.60 10.81
CA LYS A 176 16.58 -13.14 11.47
C LYS A 176 16.41 -11.89 12.32
N ILE A 177 15.41 -11.05 12.03
CA ILE A 177 15.13 -9.82 12.78
C ILE A 177 13.96 -9.96 13.74
N ALA A 178 13.02 -10.86 13.45
CA ALA A 178 11.81 -11.09 14.23
C ALA A 178 12.04 -11.15 15.76
N PRO A 179 13.02 -11.90 16.29
CA PRO A 179 13.25 -11.94 17.74
C PRO A 179 13.66 -10.58 18.34
N ARG A 180 14.35 -9.74 17.56
CA ARG A 180 14.81 -8.42 18.02
C ARG A 180 13.67 -7.40 18.10
N LEU A 181 12.58 -7.63 17.38
CA LEU A 181 11.39 -6.77 17.43
C LEU A 181 10.79 -6.72 18.84
N SER A 182 10.90 -7.80 19.61
CA SER A 182 10.42 -7.87 21.00
C SER A 182 11.04 -6.82 21.93
N ILE A 183 12.26 -6.34 21.62
CA ILE A 183 13.00 -5.38 22.45
C ILE A 183 12.31 -4.01 22.45
N THR A 184 11.75 -3.61 21.31
CA THR A 184 11.14 -2.29 21.14
C THR A 184 9.61 -2.37 21.01
N ALA A 185 9.05 -3.57 20.84
CA ALA A 185 7.62 -3.75 20.71
C ALA A 185 6.91 -3.53 22.06
N THR A 186 5.81 -2.79 22.02
CA THR A 186 5.01 -2.53 23.21
C THR A 186 3.85 -3.52 23.28
N PRO A 187 3.53 -4.10 24.45
CA PRO A 187 2.32 -4.88 24.66
C PRO A 187 1.09 -4.13 24.16
N SER A 188 0.24 -4.79 23.37
CA SER A 188 -0.96 -4.17 22.83
C SER A 188 -2.14 -5.13 22.71
N THR A 189 -3.33 -4.57 22.57
CA THR A 189 -4.53 -5.31 22.15
C THR A 189 -4.46 -5.60 20.65
N THR A 190 -5.41 -6.40 20.16
CA THR A 190 -5.57 -6.66 18.71
C THR A 190 -5.87 -5.39 17.89
N ASN A 191 -6.30 -4.31 18.55
CA ASN A 191 -6.59 -3.02 17.93
C ASN A 191 -5.41 -2.03 18.08
N GLY A 192 -4.26 -2.51 18.59
CA GLY A 192 -3.04 -1.72 18.78
C GLY A 192 -3.10 -0.68 19.90
N GLN A 193 -4.14 -0.73 20.75
CA GLN A 193 -4.18 0.00 22.02
C GLN A 193 -3.23 -0.63 23.04
N PRO A 194 -2.68 0.11 24.01
CA PRO A 194 -1.89 -0.47 25.10
C PRO A 194 -2.63 -1.62 25.78
N ALA A 195 -1.93 -2.70 26.13
CA ALA A 195 -2.55 -3.79 26.89
C ALA A 195 -2.66 -3.41 28.37
N ASP A 196 -3.82 -3.69 28.99
CA ASP A 196 -4.07 -3.42 30.42
C ASP A 196 -3.18 -4.28 31.33
N SER A 197 -2.72 -5.44 30.85
CA SER A 197 -1.78 -6.33 31.52
C SER A 197 -0.58 -6.65 30.64
N SER A 198 0.63 -6.40 31.16
CA SER A 198 1.91 -6.68 30.49
C SER A 198 2.38 -8.13 30.68
N THR A 199 1.67 -8.93 31.50
CA THR A 199 2.04 -10.31 31.80
C THR A 199 1.60 -11.24 30.66
N SER A 200 2.56 -11.65 29.82
CA SER A 200 2.34 -12.52 28.64
C SER A 200 1.33 -11.98 27.60
N PRO A 201 1.64 -10.83 26.97
CA PRO A 201 0.73 -10.25 25.98
C PRO A 201 0.59 -11.18 24.76
N ARG A 202 -0.63 -11.34 24.25
CA ARG A 202 -0.88 -12.08 22.99
C ARG A 202 -0.44 -11.31 21.75
N PHE A 203 -0.46 -9.98 21.84
CA PHE A 203 -0.06 -9.08 20.76
C PHE A 203 0.91 -8.03 21.27
N VAL A 204 1.81 -7.64 20.39
CA VAL A 204 2.68 -6.49 20.58
C VAL A 204 2.55 -5.58 19.36
N SER A 205 2.90 -4.31 19.49
CA SER A 205 2.85 -3.38 18.38
C SER A 205 4.14 -2.61 18.22
N LEU A 206 4.48 -2.34 16.97
CA LEU A 206 5.60 -1.50 16.57
C LEU A 206 5.12 -0.38 15.64
N PRO A 207 5.81 0.77 15.61
CA PRO A 207 5.59 1.77 14.58
C PRO A 207 5.72 1.14 13.19
N ILE A 208 4.81 1.52 12.29
CA ILE A 208 4.95 1.24 10.87
C ILE A 208 4.82 2.54 10.09
N VAL A 209 5.73 2.74 9.14
CA VAL A 209 5.78 3.94 8.30
C VAL A 209 5.62 3.57 6.84
N ALA A 210 5.04 4.48 6.07
CA ALA A 210 4.96 4.45 4.62
C ALA A 210 5.14 5.90 4.13
N ARG A 211 5.44 6.10 2.84
CA ARG A 211 5.61 7.44 2.26
C ARG A 211 4.43 8.39 2.50
N HIS A 212 3.21 7.86 2.57
CA HIS A 212 1.99 8.65 2.67
C HIS A 212 1.30 8.57 4.04
N GLY A 213 1.91 7.93 5.04
CA GLY A 213 1.28 7.80 6.35
C GLY A 213 2.04 6.92 7.32
N THR A 214 1.62 6.98 8.58
CA THR A 214 2.21 6.20 9.67
C THR A 214 1.11 5.55 10.50
N GLY A 215 1.48 4.53 11.26
CA GLY A 215 0.57 3.84 12.17
C GLY A 215 1.33 2.89 13.08
N ARG A 216 0.62 1.88 13.57
CA ARG A 216 1.19 0.77 14.34
C ARG A 216 0.87 -0.54 13.65
N MET A 217 1.90 -1.37 13.48
CA MET A 217 1.73 -2.76 13.08
C MET A 217 1.56 -3.59 14.35
N VAL A 218 0.40 -4.23 14.47
CA VAL A 218 0.14 -5.26 15.47
C VAL A 218 0.77 -6.56 14.99
N LEU A 219 1.59 -7.16 15.84
CA LEU A 219 2.29 -8.42 15.64
C LEU A 219 1.76 -9.46 16.64
N ASN A 220 1.76 -10.72 16.24
CA ASN A 220 1.58 -11.82 17.18
C ASN A 220 2.80 -11.89 18.10
N ALA A 221 2.61 -11.91 19.43
CA ALA A 221 3.73 -11.81 20.36
C ALA A 221 4.68 -13.02 20.35
N ALA A 222 4.19 -14.21 19.99
CA ALA A 222 5.00 -15.43 19.96
C ALA A 222 5.79 -15.58 18.64
N THR A 223 5.13 -15.31 17.51
CA THR A 223 5.72 -15.52 16.17
C THR A 223 6.31 -14.25 15.56
N HIS A 224 5.99 -13.09 16.13
CA HIS A 224 6.25 -11.76 15.59
C HIS A 224 5.61 -11.49 14.23
N LEU A 225 4.76 -12.38 13.70
CA LEU A 225 4.17 -12.17 12.38
C LEU A 225 3.16 -11.02 12.37
N PRO A 226 3.18 -10.17 11.33
CA PRO A 226 2.19 -9.12 11.11
C PRO A 226 0.75 -9.63 11.15
N GLN A 227 -0.11 -8.90 11.86
CA GLN A 227 -1.54 -9.17 11.97
C GLN A 227 -2.34 -8.06 11.29
N LYS A 228 -2.10 -6.81 11.70
CA LYS A 228 -2.90 -5.67 11.24
C LYS A 228 -2.19 -4.33 11.48
N VAL A 229 -2.33 -3.42 10.52
CA VAL A 229 -2.01 -2.00 10.65
C VAL A 229 -3.20 -1.27 11.25
N VAL A 230 -2.94 -0.53 12.33
CA VAL A 230 -3.87 0.41 12.92
C VAL A 230 -3.30 1.82 12.83
N THR A 231 -4.17 2.79 12.61
CA THR A 231 -3.83 4.21 12.61
C THR A 231 -4.27 4.83 13.93
N TYR A 232 -3.61 5.90 14.34
CA TYR A 232 -3.98 6.69 15.52
C TYR A 232 -5.30 7.41 15.31
#